data_AF-A0A5M9R0D1-F1
#
_entry.id   AF-A0A5M9R0D1-F1
#
_cell.length_a   1.000
_cell.length_b   1.000
_cell.length_c   1.000
_cell.angle_alpha   90.00
_cell.angle_beta   90.00
_cell.angle_gamma   90.00
#
_symmetry.space_group_name_H-M   'P 1'
#
loop_
_entity.id
_entity.type
_entity.pdbx_description
1 polymer ?
#
loop_
_entity_poly.entity_id
_entity_poly.type
_entity_poly.pdbx_seq_one_letter_code
_entity_poly.pdbx_strand_id
1 'polypeptide(L)'
;MDATTSLEADVDALNTRVSNASKKANITSNVATGNRKDIDQHTVKIEKNALDMLKNRQDLRGLENDLRETNERLDNGLAANAALNGLFQPYGIGKLNITAAMGGYNSTQAVAVGTGYRFNENIAMKTGVSYTGSNDVMYNMAVNLEW
;
A
#
# COMPACT_ATOMS: atom_id res chain seq x y z
N MET A 1 80.16 -22.89 32.20
CA MET A 1 79.35 -22.83 30.98
C MET A 1 79.97 -21.79 30.09
N ASP A 2 80.31 -22.18 28.88
CA ASP A 2 81.05 -21.36 27.91
C ASP A 2 80.12 -20.29 27.33
N ALA A 3 80.62 -19.07 27.09
CA ALA A 3 79.81 -17.93 26.66
C ALA A 3 79.11 -18.16 25.30
N THR A 4 79.64 -19.09 24.52
CA THR A 4 79.11 -19.56 23.24
C THR A 4 77.77 -20.27 23.40
N THR A 5 77.62 -21.15 24.40
CA THR A 5 76.38 -21.90 24.63
C THR A 5 75.21 -21.01 25.06
N SER A 6 75.47 -19.95 25.83
CA SER A 6 74.44 -18.98 26.19
C SER A 6 73.96 -18.16 24.99
N LEU A 7 74.86 -17.84 24.07
CA LEU A 7 74.53 -17.08 22.86
C LEU A 7 73.67 -17.91 21.89
N GLU A 8 73.95 -19.20 21.74
CA GLU A 8 73.15 -20.11 20.92
C GLU A 8 71.70 -20.20 21.42
N ALA A 9 71.50 -20.33 22.73
CA ALA A 9 70.17 -20.36 23.34
C ALA A 9 69.36 -19.06 23.09
N ASP A 10 70.02 -17.90 23.16
CA ASP A 10 69.39 -16.60 22.88
C ASP A 10 68.99 -16.46 21.41
N VAL A 11 69.82 -16.96 20.49
CA VAL A 11 69.52 -16.99 19.05
C VAL A 11 68.30 -17.87 18.75
N ASP A 12 68.20 -19.04 19.37
CA ASP A 12 67.04 -19.93 19.21
C ASP A 12 65.75 -19.34 19.77
N ALA A 13 65.84 -18.67 20.91
CA ALA A 13 64.72 -17.93 21.49
C ALA A 13 64.28 -16.78 20.57
N LEU A 14 65.21 -16.06 19.97
CA LEU A 14 64.94 -15.00 19.00
C LEU A 14 64.28 -15.55 17.73
N ASN A 15 64.81 -16.64 17.16
CA ASN A 15 64.24 -17.30 15.98
C ASN A 15 62.78 -17.74 16.24
N THR A 16 62.51 -18.29 17.43
CA THR A 16 61.15 -18.66 17.84
C THR A 16 60.22 -17.45 17.92
N ARG A 17 60.67 -16.33 18.51
CA ARG A 17 59.90 -15.09 18.59
C ARG A 17 59.60 -14.51 17.21
N VAL A 18 60.59 -14.48 16.32
CA VAL A 18 60.44 -14.01 14.93
C VAL A 18 59.43 -14.88 14.18
N SER A 19 59.52 -16.21 14.29
CA SER A 19 58.56 -17.13 13.67
C SER A 19 57.13 -16.88 14.16
N ASN A 20 56.93 -16.70 15.47
CA ASN A 20 55.62 -16.41 16.05
C ASN A 20 55.09 -15.04 15.62
N ALA A 21 55.95 -14.02 15.55
CA ALA A 21 55.58 -12.69 15.06
C ALA A 21 55.13 -12.73 13.60
N SER A 22 55.86 -13.46 12.74
CA SER A 22 55.49 -13.67 11.33
C SER A 22 54.15 -14.39 11.17
N LYS A 23 53.89 -15.43 11.97
CA LYS A 23 52.57 -16.11 11.99
C LYS A 23 51.46 -15.15 12.38
N LYS A 24 51.65 -14.35 13.44
CA LYS A 24 50.67 -13.36 13.88
C LYS A 24 50.41 -12.30 12.80
N ALA A 25 51.45 -11.79 12.16
CA ALA A 25 51.35 -10.83 11.07
C ALA A 25 50.55 -11.39 9.88
N ASN A 26 50.79 -12.65 9.50
CA ASN A 26 50.03 -13.33 8.46
C ASN A 26 48.54 -13.49 8.82
N ILE A 27 48.23 -13.88 10.07
CA ILE A 27 46.85 -13.96 10.55
C ILE A 27 46.18 -12.59 10.48
N THR A 28 46.84 -11.54 10.97
CA THR A 28 46.32 -10.17 10.92
C THR A 28 46.08 -9.71 9.48
N SER A 29 46.99 -10.01 8.55
CA SER A 29 46.84 -9.70 7.13
C SER A 29 45.63 -10.41 6.50
N ASN A 30 45.44 -11.69 6.81
CA ASN A 30 44.31 -12.47 6.33
C ASN A 30 42.97 -11.93 6.88
N VAL A 31 42.91 -11.61 8.17
CA VAL A 31 41.72 -11.01 8.79
C VAL A 31 41.42 -9.64 8.18
N ALA A 32 42.43 -8.78 7.98
CA ALA A 32 42.24 -7.48 7.36
C ALA A 32 41.71 -7.59 5.92
N THR A 33 42.21 -8.57 5.15
CA THR A 33 41.74 -8.85 3.79
C THR A 33 40.30 -9.36 3.79
N GLY A 34 39.95 -10.25 4.74
CA GLY A 34 38.58 -10.73 4.95
C GLY A 34 37.62 -9.58 5.28
N ASN A 35 37.96 -8.76 6.27
CA ASN A 35 37.15 -7.61 6.67
C ASN A 35 36.95 -6.63 5.50
N ARG A 36 37.98 -6.39 4.68
CA ARG A 36 37.85 -5.53 3.50
C ARG A 36 36.82 -6.07 2.51
N LYS A 37 36.85 -7.38 2.24
CA LYS A 37 35.86 -8.04 1.39
C LYS A 37 34.44 -7.92 1.97
N ASP A 38 34.29 -8.10 3.28
CA ASP A 38 32.99 -7.99 3.94
C ASP A 38 32.45 -6.55 3.88
N ILE A 39 33.31 -5.54 4.05
CA ILE A 39 32.97 -4.12 3.90
C ILE A 39 32.52 -3.82 2.46
N ASP A 40 33.24 -4.32 1.45
CA ASP A 40 32.87 -4.13 0.05
C ASP A 40 31.48 -4.76 -0.23
N GLN A 41 31.23 -5.97 0.28
CA GLN A 41 29.93 -6.63 0.17
C GLN A 41 28.81 -5.87 0.90
N HIS A 42 29.09 -5.35 2.09
CA HIS A 42 28.13 -4.55 2.85
C HIS A 42 27.80 -3.24 2.15
N THR A 43 28.77 -2.59 1.53
CA THR A 43 28.57 -1.37 0.74
C THR A 43 27.56 -1.62 -0.38
N VAL A 44 27.73 -2.69 -1.16
CA VAL A 44 26.79 -3.07 -2.22
C VAL A 44 25.38 -3.36 -1.66
N LYS A 45 25.28 -4.06 -0.52
CA LYS A 45 23.97 -4.32 0.12
C LYS A 45 23.29 -3.02 0.59
N ILE A 46 24.05 -2.07 1.12
CA ILE A 46 23.53 -0.77 1.56
C ILE A 46 23.01 0.02 0.37
N GLU A 47 23.74 0.07 -0.74
CA GLU A 47 23.30 0.73 -1.98
C GLU A 47 21.99 0.11 -2.51
N LYS A 48 21.91 -1.21 -2.53
CA LYS A 48 20.68 -1.91 -2.92
C LYS A 48 19.50 -1.59 -1.99
N ASN A 49 19.73 -1.64 -0.67
CA ASN A 49 18.69 -1.29 0.30
C ASN A 49 18.22 0.16 0.14
N ALA A 50 19.13 1.09 -0.17
CA ALA A 50 18.76 2.49 -0.42
C ALA A 50 17.84 2.63 -1.65
N LEU A 51 18.10 1.88 -2.72
CA LEU A 51 17.23 1.83 -3.91
C LEU A 51 15.87 1.22 -3.58
N ASP A 52 15.84 0.09 -2.86
CA ASP A 52 14.59 -0.56 -2.46
C ASP A 52 13.75 0.35 -1.56
N MET A 53 14.38 1.11 -0.65
CA MET A 53 13.70 2.13 0.16
C MET A 53 13.09 3.25 -0.68
N LEU A 54 13.79 3.73 -1.72
CA LEU A 54 13.26 4.76 -2.63
C LEU A 54 12.04 4.24 -3.38
N LYS A 55 12.12 3.01 -3.89
CA LYS A 55 10.99 2.36 -4.58
C LYS A 55 9.80 2.18 -3.64
N ASN A 56 10.01 1.64 -2.44
CA ASN A 56 8.95 1.48 -1.45
C ASN A 56 8.28 2.82 -1.10
N ARG A 57 9.05 3.91 -0.99
CA ARG A 57 8.47 5.26 -0.76
C ARG A 57 7.62 5.74 -1.93
N GLN A 58 8.00 5.41 -3.16
CA GLN A 58 7.19 5.71 -4.34
C GLN A 58 5.90 4.90 -4.36
N ASP A 59 6.00 3.59 -4.11
CA ASP A 59 4.85 2.68 -4.09
C ASP A 59 3.86 3.05 -2.96
N LEU A 60 4.37 3.44 -1.78
CA LEU A 60 3.53 3.93 -0.68
C LEU A 60 2.77 5.22 -1.02
N ARG A 61 3.40 6.15 -1.75
CA ARG A 61 2.72 7.37 -2.22
C ARG A 61 1.65 7.05 -3.27
N GLY A 62 1.90 6.06 -4.12
CA GLY A 62 0.90 5.54 -5.05
C GLY A 62 -0.30 4.98 -4.29
N LEU A 63 -0.04 4.10 -3.34
CA LEU A 63 -1.08 3.50 -2.50
C LEU A 63 -1.87 4.55 -1.71
N GLU A 64 -1.23 5.58 -1.17
CA GLU A 64 -1.91 6.67 -0.46
C GLU A 64 -2.88 7.44 -1.38
N ASN A 65 -2.47 7.70 -2.62
CA ASN A 65 -3.34 8.32 -3.62
C ASN A 65 -4.52 7.42 -3.99
N ASP A 66 -4.24 6.14 -4.26
CA ASP A 66 -5.27 5.16 -4.64
C ASP A 66 -6.27 4.95 -3.50
N LEU A 67 -5.82 4.93 -2.24
CA LEU A 67 -6.68 4.83 -1.06
C LEU A 67 -7.56 6.06 -0.90
N ARG A 68 -7.01 7.27 -1.10
CA ARG A 68 -7.78 8.50 -1.06
C ARG A 68 -8.85 8.51 -2.15
N GLU A 69 -8.48 8.16 -3.39
CA GLU A 69 -9.44 8.09 -4.51
C GLU A 69 -10.51 7.02 -4.26
N THR A 70 -10.12 5.86 -3.73
CA THR A 70 -11.08 4.81 -3.36
C THR A 70 -12.05 5.30 -2.29
N ASN A 71 -11.56 6.00 -1.27
CA ASN A 71 -12.41 6.55 -0.22
C ASN A 71 -13.37 7.62 -0.76
N GLU A 72 -12.90 8.50 -1.64
CA GLU A 72 -13.75 9.49 -2.32
C GLU A 72 -14.85 8.81 -3.14
N ARG A 73 -14.51 7.82 -3.96
CA ARG A 73 -15.49 7.04 -4.75
C ARG A 73 -16.50 6.30 -3.86
N LEU A 74 -16.07 5.78 -2.72
CA LEU A 74 -16.97 5.16 -1.75
C LEU A 74 -17.93 6.17 -1.13
N ASP A 75 -17.44 7.32 -0.68
CA ASP A 75 -18.27 8.41 -0.15
C ASP A 75 -19.27 8.90 -1.20
N ASN A 76 -18.84 9.08 -2.45
CA ASN A 76 -19.68 9.40 -3.60
C ASN A 76 -20.76 8.32 -3.81
N GLY A 77 -20.38 7.05 -3.84
CA GLY A 77 -21.31 5.95 -4.04
C GLY A 77 -22.36 5.83 -2.93
N LEU A 78 -21.96 6.04 -1.68
CA LEU A 78 -22.87 6.03 -0.53
C LEU A 78 -23.83 7.22 -0.56
N ALA A 79 -23.34 8.42 -0.88
CA ALA A 79 -24.19 9.61 -1.05
C ALA A 79 -25.20 9.40 -2.19
N ALA A 80 -24.74 8.86 -3.32
CA ALA A 80 -25.57 8.55 -4.48
C ALA A 80 -26.64 7.50 -4.15
N ASN A 81 -26.28 6.46 -3.41
CA ASN A 81 -27.23 5.46 -2.93
C ASN A 81 -28.25 6.05 -1.95
N ALA A 82 -27.82 6.92 -1.02
CA ALA A 82 -28.74 7.63 -0.14
C ALA A 82 -29.74 8.49 -0.95
N ALA A 83 -29.26 9.17 -1.98
CA ALA A 83 -30.09 9.92 -2.92
C ALA A 83 -31.08 8.98 -3.64
N LEU A 84 -30.61 7.85 -4.19
CA LEU A 84 -31.42 6.84 -4.88
C LEU A 84 -32.50 6.21 -3.99
N ASN A 85 -32.22 6.00 -2.71
CA ASN A 85 -33.20 5.54 -1.73
C ASN A 85 -34.19 6.63 -1.32
N GLY A 86 -33.77 7.90 -1.38
CA GLY A 86 -34.65 9.06 -1.21
C GLY A 86 -35.65 9.25 -2.36
N LEU A 87 -35.50 8.55 -3.50
CA LEU A 87 -36.51 8.58 -4.56
C LEU A 87 -37.82 7.99 -4.05
N PHE A 88 -38.79 8.90 -3.87
CA PHE A 88 -40.14 8.58 -3.44
C PHE A 88 -40.76 7.50 -4.32
N GLN A 89 -41.41 6.52 -3.69
CA GLN A 89 -42.10 5.45 -4.41
C GLN A 89 -43.56 5.85 -4.60
N PRO A 90 -44.10 5.86 -5.84
CA PRO A 90 -45.43 6.38 -6.10
C PRO A 90 -46.53 5.48 -5.53
N TYR A 91 -47.45 6.08 -4.77
CA TYR A 91 -48.68 5.44 -4.28
C TYR A 91 -49.82 5.42 -5.32
N GLY A 92 -49.69 6.14 -6.44
CA GLY A 92 -50.74 6.24 -7.47
C GLY A 92 -50.68 5.12 -8.52
N ILE A 93 -51.79 4.40 -8.69
CA ILE A 93 -51.96 3.36 -9.71
C ILE A 93 -52.10 4.01 -11.10
N GLY A 94 -51.38 3.52 -12.10
CA GLY A 94 -51.54 3.92 -13.52
C GLY A 94 -50.95 5.28 -13.91
N LYS A 95 -50.06 5.87 -13.10
CA LYS A 95 -49.39 7.15 -13.42
C LYS A 95 -47.87 7.03 -13.42
N LEU A 96 -47.22 7.60 -14.43
CA LEU A 96 -45.78 7.82 -14.46
C LEU A 96 -45.41 8.89 -13.41
N ASN A 97 -44.43 8.58 -12.56
CA ASN A 97 -43.93 9.53 -11.57
C ASN A 97 -42.44 9.77 -11.80
N ILE A 98 -42.06 11.05 -11.87
CA ILE A 98 -40.67 11.47 -11.95
C ILE A 98 -40.29 11.93 -10.54
N THR A 99 -39.24 11.34 -9.98
CA THR A 99 -38.76 11.66 -8.64
C THR A 99 -37.31 12.11 -8.71
N ALA A 100 -37.02 13.20 -8.00
CA ALA A 100 -35.68 13.69 -7.80
C ALA A 100 -35.43 13.70 -6.30
N ALA A 101 -34.25 13.27 -5.89
CA ALA A 101 -33.83 13.23 -4.51
C ALA A 101 -32.38 13.66 -4.42
N MET A 102 -32.00 14.23 -3.28
CA MET A 102 -30.62 14.59 -2.99
C MET A 102 -30.21 13.82 -1.73
N GLY A 103 -29.01 13.27 -1.76
CA GLY A 103 -28.44 12.49 -0.68
C GLY A 103 -27.05 13.01 -0.36
N GLY A 104 -26.66 12.90 0.90
CA GLY A 104 -25.33 13.28 1.35
C GLY A 104 -24.74 12.17 2.20
N TYR A 105 -23.44 11.94 2.04
CA TYR A 105 -22.67 11.06 2.91
C TYR A 105 -21.34 11.75 3.22
N ASN A 106 -21.00 11.87 4.50
CA ASN A 106 -19.83 12.60 4.96
C ASN A 106 -19.80 14.06 4.45
N SER A 107 -18.77 14.48 3.70
CA SER A 107 -18.65 15.81 3.09
C SER A 107 -19.17 15.86 1.64
N THR A 108 -19.67 14.73 1.14
CA THR A 108 -20.06 14.55 -0.26
C THR A 108 -21.56 14.66 -0.45
N GLN A 109 -21.98 15.36 -1.50
CA GLN A 109 -23.37 15.50 -1.91
C GLN A 109 -23.60 14.83 -3.27
N ALA A 110 -24.75 14.19 -3.40
CA ALA A 110 -25.19 13.50 -4.60
C ALA A 110 -26.64 13.85 -4.92
N VAL A 111 -26.93 13.95 -6.22
CA VAL A 111 -28.27 14.19 -6.73
C VAL A 111 -28.70 12.98 -7.52
N ALA A 112 -29.88 12.47 -7.24
CA ALA A 112 -30.52 11.35 -7.92
C ALA A 112 -31.80 11.81 -8.61
N VAL A 113 -32.02 11.29 -9.80
CA VAL A 113 -33.25 11.45 -10.56
C VAL A 113 -33.69 10.08 -11.06
N GLY A 114 -34.98 9.82 -11.02
CA GLY A 114 -35.51 8.56 -11.48
C GLY A 114 -36.99 8.62 -11.75
N THR A 115 -37.46 7.53 -12.32
CA THR A 115 -38.83 7.40 -12.76
C THR A 115 -39.40 6.09 -12.22
N GLY A 116 -40.65 6.17 -11.78
CA GLY A 116 -41.40 5.04 -11.27
C GLY A 116 -42.69 4.87 -12.07
N TYR A 117 -43.01 3.64 -12.43
CA TYR A 117 -44.27 3.29 -13.05
C TYR A 117 -44.90 2.11 -12.30
N ARG A 118 -46.14 2.31 -11.83
CA ARG A 118 -46.94 1.27 -11.18
C ARG A 118 -47.99 0.80 -12.16
N PHE A 119 -47.76 -0.39 -12.73
CA PHE A 119 -48.66 -0.99 -13.71
C PHE A 119 -50.01 -1.33 -13.06
N ASN A 120 -49.97 -1.98 -11.89
CA ASN A 120 -51.14 -2.39 -11.11
C ASN A 120 -50.80 -2.30 -9.60
N GLU A 121 -51.79 -2.50 -8.71
CA GLU A 121 -51.56 -2.61 -7.26
C GLU A 121 -50.45 -3.61 -6.94
N ASN A 122 -50.42 -4.72 -7.67
CA ASN A 122 -49.49 -5.83 -7.49
C ASN A 122 -48.12 -5.70 -8.16
N ILE A 123 -47.93 -4.73 -9.08
CA ILE A 123 -46.69 -4.63 -9.88
C ILE A 123 -46.24 -3.18 -10.02
N ALA A 124 -45.06 -2.87 -9.48
CA ALA A 124 -44.39 -1.59 -9.65
C ALA A 124 -42.95 -1.75 -10.14
N MET A 125 -42.48 -0.80 -10.95
CA MET A 125 -41.10 -0.72 -11.41
C MET A 125 -40.56 0.68 -11.13
N LYS A 126 -39.30 0.76 -10.70
CA LYS A 126 -38.54 1.99 -10.48
C LYS A 126 -37.18 1.89 -11.15
N THR A 127 -36.75 2.96 -11.80
CA THR A 127 -35.39 3.12 -12.31
C THR A 127 -34.87 4.49 -11.91
N GLY A 128 -33.58 4.61 -11.63
CA GLY A 128 -32.97 5.86 -11.20
C GLY A 128 -31.50 5.93 -11.60
N VAL A 129 -31.04 7.16 -11.81
CA VAL A 129 -29.64 7.51 -12.01
C VAL A 129 -29.28 8.60 -11.01
N SER A 130 -28.05 8.58 -10.55
CA SER A 130 -27.54 9.53 -9.58
C SER A 130 -26.14 9.97 -9.97
N TYR A 131 -25.87 11.24 -9.72
CA TYR A 131 -24.65 11.94 -10.04
C TYR A 131 -24.11 12.56 -8.75
N THR A 132 -22.81 12.41 -8.55
CA THR A 132 -22.08 13.03 -7.44
C THR A 132 -21.22 14.17 -7.96
N GLY A 133 -20.87 15.13 -7.08
CA GLY A 133 -20.02 16.26 -7.44
C GLY A 133 -18.65 15.88 -8.02
N SER A 134 -18.20 14.65 -7.77
CA SER A 134 -16.92 14.09 -8.22
C SER A 134 -17.02 13.33 -9.55
N ASN A 135 -18.12 13.50 -10.29
CA ASN A 135 -18.37 12.87 -11.58
C ASN A 135 -18.60 11.34 -11.54
N ASP A 136 -18.82 10.76 -10.36
CA ASP A 136 -19.26 9.36 -10.23
C ASP A 136 -20.77 9.25 -10.49
N VAL A 137 -21.14 8.25 -11.29
CA VAL A 137 -22.51 7.98 -11.72
C VAL A 137 -22.94 6.61 -11.22
N MET A 138 -24.10 6.55 -10.55
CA MET A 138 -24.72 5.28 -10.14
C MET A 138 -26.12 5.16 -10.72
N TYR A 139 -26.50 3.93 -11.11
CA TYR A 139 -27.83 3.61 -11.61
C TYR A 139 -28.44 2.48 -10.79
N ASN A 140 -29.76 2.51 -10.62
CA ASN A 140 -30.51 1.42 -9.99
C ASN A 140 -31.78 1.09 -10.77
N MET A 141 -32.19 -0.17 -10.66
CA MET A 141 -33.45 -0.66 -11.19
C MET A 141 -34.06 -1.59 -10.14
N ALA A 142 -35.34 -1.41 -9.85
CA ALA A 142 -36.07 -2.22 -8.88
C ALA A 142 -37.46 -2.56 -9.43
N VAL A 143 -37.91 -3.78 -9.16
CA VAL A 143 -39.27 -4.26 -9.43
C VAL A 143 -39.88 -4.74 -8.13
N ASN A 144 -41.13 -4.40 -7.90
CA ASN A 144 -41.88 -4.77 -6.72
C ASN A 144 -43.12 -5.57 -7.16
N LEU A 145 -43.31 -6.74 -6.55
CA LEU A 145 -44.39 -7.68 -6.80
C LEU A 145 -45.09 -7.96 -5.46
N GLU A 146 -46.38 -7.67 -5.37
CA GLU A 146 -47.23 -7.97 -4.22
C GLU A 146 -48.23 -9.08 -4.62
N TRP A 147 -48.29 -10.19 -3.86
CA TRP A 147 -49.22 -11.32 -4.08
C TRP A 147 -50.18 -11.51 -2.92
#